data_AF-A0A2D0H9Q3-F1
#
_entry.id   AF-A0A2D0H9Q3-F1
#
_cell.length_a   1.000
_cell.length_b   1.000
_cell.length_c   1.000
_cell.angle_alpha   90.00
_cell.angle_beta   90.00
_cell.angle_gamma   90.00
#
_symmetry.space_group_name_H-M   'P 1'
#
loop_
_entity.id
_entity.type
_entity.pdbx_description
1 polymer ?
#
loop_
_entity_poly.entity_id
_entity_poly.type
_entity_poly.pdbx_seq_one_letter_code
_entity_poly.pdbx_strand_id
1 'polypeptide(L)'
;MSFVEVQKDDTDGVDGLGGAVSVTLSSDGKYLYTAGYDDSAVALFSAPFNHTPDVANEILDQETTEDSVFNFTLPVDTFSDVDVEDTLTYTATLENDGLLPTWLKFDPATLTFSGTPTNKDVGNLNIKVTAKDIAGEQASDIFTLGVADKKTPTTLFTLITGDIFSIKTKLKTKGNKAKISIKIKTSTSKEVNELCVFNVDDDEGKIDGIAPGAEGYTQAALLRSKVIFFSLANMPKGFKHDDVNNVLEFDSDTKLRFYSVSNSTTQSVLSGKASFSSVVFSSATNTNTGEEGFSLNFQNFAVTVQATNQEISLGTNLQGKKEGELIDLRGVGQSVKADFKVYREAALNNFVGFYQVADENGGIDTNSDGKADILVGQAGYAEAAVRGRVTGIDLTVSNQGSATSTSTFGTDSLFAPFIIINGKADKFLDNNANNDPKIYFSFLGANTDKTDHIRLLGNNTFGFEDLANGGDKDYNDMIVQINLSVNIA
;
A
#
# COMPACT_ATOMS: atom_id res chain seq x y z
N MET A 1 47.22 -50.17 -12.02
CA MET A 1 48.16 -49.34 -12.81
C MET A 1 47.72 -49.40 -14.26
N SER A 2 47.58 -48.25 -14.91
CA SER A 2 47.80 -48.12 -16.36
C SER A 2 48.57 -46.82 -16.59
N PHE A 3 49.81 -46.99 -17.03
CA PHE A 3 50.69 -45.95 -17.51
C PHE A 3 50.16 -45.47 -18.88
N VAL A 4 50.07 -44.16 -19.10
CA VAL A 4 49.60 -43.57 -20.38
C VAL A 4 50.80 -43.14 -21.22
N GLU A 5 51.69 -42.28 -20.72
CA GLU A 5 52.92 -41.92 -21.43
C GLU A 5 53.93 -41.23 -20.50
N VAL A 6 55.22 -41.28 -20.87
CA VAL A 6 56.27 -40.37 -20.43
C VAL A 6 57.07 -39.98 -21.68
N GLN A 7 57.25 -38.69 -21.94
CA GLN A 7 58.22 -38.23 -22.92
C GLN A 7 59.50 -37.83 -22.22
N LYS A 8 60.60 -38.43 -22.67
CA LYS A 8 61.98 -38.11 -22.28
C LYS A 8 62.77 -37.82 -23.55
N ASP A 9 63.76 -36.97 -23.40
CA ASP A 9 64.78 -36.67 -24.41
C ASP A 9 65.41 -37.95 -24.98
N ASP A 10 65.80 -37.94 -26.26
CA ASP A 10 66.41 -39.07 -27.02
C ASP A 10 65.52 -40.31 -27.29
N THR A 11 64.31 -40.15 -27.83
CA THR A 11 63.54 -41.30 -28.38
C THR A 11 63.03 -41.03 -29.81
N ASP A 12 63.15 -42.04 -30.69
CA ASP A 12 62.73 -42.05 -32.11
C ASP A 12 63.44 -41.10 -33.11
N GLY A 13 64.66 -40.64 -32.78
CA GLY A 13 65.56 -39.98 -33.74
C GLY A 13 65.34 -38.48 -33.94
N VAL A 14 64.80 -37.80 -32.95
CA VAL A 14 64.65 -36.34 -32.92
C VAL A 14 65.69 -35.75 -31.96
N ASP A 15 66.82 -35.26 -32.49
CA ASP A 15 67.98 -34.74 -31.74
C ASP A 15 67.80 -33.26 -31.28
N GLY A 16 66.57 -32.87 -30.92
CA GLY A 16 66.25 -31.48 -30.55
C GLY A 16 66.13 -30.52 -31.75
N LEU A 17 66.37 -29.22 -31.50
CA LEU A 17 66.29 -28.16 -32.51
C LEU A 17 67.59 -27.33 -32.52
N GLY A 18 68.56 -27.79 -33.28
CA GLY A 18 69.82 -27.11 -33.59
C GLY A 18 69.64 -25.99 -34.62
N GLY A 19 70.33 -24.87 -34.37
CA GLY A 19 70.35 -23.73 -35.29
C GLY A 19 68.97 -23.12 -35.53
N ALA A 20 68.20 -22.81 -34.48
CA ALA A 20 66.93 -22.10 -34.61
C ALA A 20 67.11 -20.75 -35.33
N VAL A 21 66.50 -20.60 -36.51
CA VAL A 21 66.68 -19.43 -37.38
C VAL A 21 65.41 -18.60 -37.57
N SER A 22 64.24 -19.18 -37.29
CA SER A 22 62.96 -18.50 -37.46
C SER A 22 61.97 -18.96 -36.42
N VAL A 23 61.21 -18.00 -35.87
CA VAL A 23 60.10 -18.24 -34.95
C VAL A 23 58.88 -17.46 -35.43
N THR A 24 57.71 -18.09 -35.46
CA THR A 24 56.43 -17.45 -35.78
C THR A 24 55.29 -18.04 -34.97
N LEU A 25 54.26 -17.25 -34.71
CA LEU A 25 53.01 -17.74 -34.14
C LEU A 25 52.06 -18.18 -35.27
N SER A 26 51.17 -19.13 -34.94
CA SER A 26 49.98 -19.41 -35.75
C SER A 26 49.08 -18.18 -35.82
N SER A 27 48.25 -18.09 -36.86
CA SER A 27 47.32 -16.96 -37.03
C SER A 27 46.29 -16.83 -35.90
N ASP A 28 46.01 -17.91 -35.18
CA ASP A 28 45.14 -17.93 -34.00
C ASP A 28 45.91 -17.78 -32.67
N GLY A 29 47.23 -17.61 -32.71
CA GLY A 29 48.07 -17.42 -31.53
C GLY A 29 48.24 -18.66 -30.64
N LYS A 30 47.60 -19.79 -30.95
CA LYS A 30 47.62 -21.01 -30.10
C LYS A 30 48.93 -21.80 -30.18
N TYR A 31 49.71 -21.57 -31.22
CA TYR A 31 50.89 -22.35 -31.51
C TYR A 31 52.08 -21.46 -31.87
N LEU A 32 53.24 -21.78 -31.29
CA LEU A 32 54.52 -21.20 -31.68
C LEU A 32 55.27 -22.24 -32.52
N TYR A 33 55.57 -21.88 -33.76
CA TYR A 33 56.41 -22.66 -34.65
C TYR A 33 57.83 -22.11 -34.65
N THR A 34 58.81 -23.00 -34.57
CA THR A 34 60.22 -22.64 -34.75
C THR A 34 60.89 -23.59 -35.72
N ALA A 35 61.72 -23.06 -36.62
CA ALA A 35 62.45 -23.83 -37.63
C ALA A 35 63.96 -23.82 -37.33
N GLY A 36 64.56 -25.01 -37.31
CA GLY A 36 66.00 -25.23 -37.11
C GLY A 36 66.69 -25.51 -38.44
N TYR A 37 67.74 -24.73 -38.75
CA TYR A 37 68.52 -24.90 -39.97
C TYR A 37 69.42 -26.13 -39.90
N ASP A 38 70.11 -26.33 -38.76
CA ASP A 38 71.14 -27.37 -38.64
C ASP A 38 70.53 -28.78 -38.66
N ASP A 39 69.33 -28.94 -38.13
CA ASP A 39 68.63 -30.24 -38.05
C ASP A 39 67.50 -30.40 -39.07
N SER A 40 67.25 -29.39 -39.92
CA SER A 40 66.15 -29.40 -40.92
C SER A 40 64.77 -29.76 -40.31
N ALA A 41 64.49 -29.28 -39.10
CA ALA A 41 63.31 -29.63 -38.32
C ALA A 41 62.43 -28.41 -37.98
N VAL A 42 61.14 -28.66 -37.71
CA VAL A 42 60.21 -27.67 -37.15
C VAL A 42 59.68 -28.19 -35.82
N ALA A 43 59.82 -27.40 -34.75
CA ALA A 43 59.18 -27.69 -33.47
C ALA A 43 57.91 -26.85 -33.29
N LEU A 44 56.92 -27.46 -32.65
CA LEU A 44 55.62 -26.89 -32.33
C LEU A 44 55.47 -26.82 -30.82
N PHE A 45 55.22 -25.62 -30.29
CA PHE A 45 54.86 -25.42 -28.89
C PHE A 45 53.42 -24.92 -28.82
N SER A 46 52.63 -25.43 -27.87
CA SER A 46 51.38 -24.77 -27.48
C SER A 46 51.75 -23.46 -26.77
N ALA A 47 51.28 -22.33 -27.30
CA ALA A 47 51.32 -21.08 -26.57
C ALA A 47 50.13 -21.06 -25.59
N PRO A 48 50.29 -20.55 -24.35
CA PRO A 48 49.15 -20.31 -23.47
C PRO A 48 48.26 -19.27 -24.16
N PHE A 49 47.12 -19.72 -24.68
CA PHE A 49 46.11 -18.85 -25.27
C PHE A 49 45.09 -18.56 -24.17
N ASN A 50 45.14 -17.36 -23.63
CA ASN A 50 44.22 -16.89 -22.60
C ASN A 50 42.98 -16.27 -23.26
N HIS A 51 41.81 -16.60 -22.77
CA HIS A 51 40.53 -16.02 -23.13
C HIS A 51 40.14 -14.98 -22.07
N THR A 52 39.56 -13.88 -22.50
CA THR A 52 38.98 -12.92 -21.57
C THR A 52 37.79 -13.56 -20.84
N PRO A 53 37.61 -13.33 -19.53
CA PRO A 53 36.42 -13.76 -18.81
C PRO A 53 35.15 -13.23 -19.47
N ASP A 54 34.04 -13.94 -19.33
CA ASP A 54 32.72 -13.54 -19.81
C ASP A 54 31.74 -13.35 -18.65
N VAL A 55 30.75 -12.47 -18.83
CA VAL A 55 29.56 -12.39 -17.95
C VAL A 55 28.60 -13.51 -18.35
N ALA A 56 28.57 -14.58 -17.56
CA ALA A 56 27.72 -15.74 -17.81
C ALA A 56 26.27 -15.49 -17.35
N ASN A 57 26.08 -14.80 -16.22
CA ASN A 57 24.79 -14.41 -15.70
C ASN A 57 24.85 -13.00 -15.11
N GLU A 58 23.92 -12.13 -15.50
CA GLU A 58 23.81 -10.77 -14.95
C GLU A 58 23.47 -10.78 -13.46
N ILE A 59 24.02 -9.81 -12.73
CA ILE A 59 23.73 -9.54 -11.33
C ILE A 59 22.40 -8.79 -11.27
N LEU A 60 21.41 -9.37 -10.60
CA LEU A 60 20.12 -8.71 -10.42
C LEU A 60 20.24 -7.49 -9.50
N ASP A 61 19.45 -6.46 -9.82
CA ASP A 61 19.29 -5.27 -8.96
C ASP A 61 18.92 -5.67 -7.53
N GLN A 62 19.47 -4.93 -6.58
CA GLN A 62 19.29 -5.13 -5.14
C GLN A 62 18.61 -3.91 -4.53
N GLU A 63 17.89 -4.14 -3.43
CA GLU A 63 17.23 -3.09 -2.66
C GLU A 63 17.56 -3.25 -1.18
N THR A 64 17.74 -2.15 -0.49
CA THR A 64 17.88 -2.09 0.96
C THR A 64 17.20 -0.85 1.52
N THR A 65 17.16 -0.72 2.83
CA THR A 65 16.63 0.46 3.51
C THR A 65 17.73 1.03 4.38
N GLU A 66 17.84 2.35 4.49
CA GLU A 66 18.73 2.99 5.45
C GLU A 66 18.55 2.39 6.87
N ASP A 67 19.61 2.44 7.67
CA ASP A 67 19.74 1.82 8.99
C ASP A 67 19.58 0.28 9.02
N SER A 68 19.44 -0.37 7.86
CA SER A 68 19.32 -1.83 7.77
C SER A 68 20.65 -2.45 7.34
N VAL A 69 20.98 -3.61 7.89
CA VAL A 69 22.17 -4.35 7.47
C VAL A 69 21.94 -4.88 6.06
N PHE A 70 22.76 -4.43 5.12
CA PHE A 70 22.84 -5.00 3.78
C PHE A 70 23.86 -6.13 3.77
N ASN A 71 23.49 -7.26 3.18
CA ASN A 71 24.35 -8.42 2.98
C ASN A 71 23.92 -9.15 1.69
N PHE A 72 24.82 -9.19 0.71
CA PHE A 72 24.56 -9.78 -0.59
C PHE A 72 25.80 -10.50 -1.10
N THR A 73 25.68 -11.79 -1.39
CA THR A 73 26.75 -12.58 -2.00
C THR A 73 26.48 -12.75 -3.48
N LEU A 74 27.48 -12.45 -4.31
CA LEU A 74 27.38 -12.64 -5.75
C LEU A 74 27.16 -14.13 -6.08
N PRO A 75 26.29 -14.44 -7.04
CA PRO A 75 26.22 -15.78 -7.61
C PRO A 75 27.59 -16.22 -8.14
N VAL A 76 28.00 -17.44 -7.82
CA VAL A 76 29.33 -17.96 -8.22
C VAL A 76 29.45 -18.20 -9.73
N ASP A 77 28.32 -18.19 -10.44
CA ASP A 77 28.18 -18.35 -11.89
C ASP A 77 27.94 -17.01 -12.61
N THR A 78 28.17 -15.86 -11.97
CA THR A 78 28.09 -14.55 -12.61
C THR A 78 29.15 -14.40 -13.71
N PHE A 79 30.39 -14.78 -13.42
CA PHE A 79 31.50 -14.71 -14.36
C PHE A 79 32.05 -16.11 -14.64
N SER A 80 32.41 -16.37 -15.88
CA SER A 80 33.03 -17.63 -16.29
C SER A 80 34.25 -17.40 -17.16
N ASP A 81 35.22 -18.29 -17.05
CA ASP A 81 36.35 -18.38 -17.96
C ASP A 81 36.41 -19.79 -18.57
N VAL A 82 36.75 -19.89 -19.84
CA VAL A 82 36.84 -21.17 -20.57
C VAL A 82 38.21 -21.84 -20.36
N ASP A 83 39.21 -21.10 -19.89
CA ASP A 83 40.53 -21.63 -19.61
C ASP A 83 40.53 -22.50 -18.35
N VAL A 84 41.00 -23.73 -18.51
CA VAL A 84 41.00 -24.74 -17.43
C VAL A 84 42.08 -24.39 -16.41
N GLU A 85 41.71 -24.37 -15.13
CA GLU A 85 42.55 -23.99 -13.97
C GLU A 85 42.68 -22.48 -13.73
N ASP A 86 42.00 -21.64 -14.50
CA ASP A 86 42.01 -20.19 -14.28
C ASP A 86 41.28 -19.80 -12.99
N THR A 87 41.89 -18.88 -12.23
CA THR A 87 41.33 -18.36 -10.97
C THR A 87 41.02 -16.88 -11.12
N LEU A 88 39.73 -16.56 -11.16
CA LEU A 88 39.26 -15.18 -11.26
C LEU A 88 39.46 -14.42 -9.95
N THR A 89 40.00 -13.20 -10.06
CA THR A 89 40.09 -12.23 -8.99
C THR A 89 39.03 -11.15 -9.15
N TYR A 90 38.40 -10.75 -8.05
CA TYR A 90 37.23 -9.87 -8.09
C TYR A 90 37.51 -8.52 -7.46
N THR A 91 36.98 -7.47 -8.08
CA THR A 91 36.95 -6.13 -7.52
C THR A 91 35.58 -5.50 -7.70
N ALA A 92 35.25 -4.52 -6.86
CA ALA A 92 33.99 -3.79 -6.96
C ALA A 92 34.25 -2.28 -6.82
N THR A 93 33.63 -1.51 -7.71
CA THR A 93 33.71 -0.05 -7.77
C THR A 93 32.33 0.52 -8.08
N LEU A 94 32.18 1.84 -8.03
CA LEU A 94 31.05 2.48 -8.68
C LEU A 94 31.19 2.37 -10.21
N GLU A 95 30.09 2.49 -10.94
CA GLU A 95 30.08 2.44 -12.42
C GLU A 95 31.17 3.31 -13.08
N ASN A 96 31.43 4.49 -12.50
CA ASN A 96 32.44 5.45 -12.94
C ASN A 96 33.87 5.16 -12.44
N ASP A 97 34.16 3.94 -12.01
CA ASP A 97 35.44 3.52 -11.41
C ASP A 97 35.78 4.21 -10.07
N GLY A 98 34.81 4.91 -9.47
CA GLY A 98 34.93 5.49 -8.15
C GLY A 98 34.97 4.43 -7.03
N LEU A 99 35.52 4.81 -5.87
CA LEU A 99 35.46 3.95 -4.69
C LEU A 99 34.00 3.77 -4.23
N LEU A 100 33.69 2.58 -3.71
CA LEU A 100 32.43 2.36 -3.02
C LEU A 100 32.27 3.33 -1.82
N PRO A 101 31.05 3.76 -1.50
CA PRO A 101 30.79 4.53 -0.30
C PRO A 101 31.31 3.83 0.95
N THR A 102 31.75 4.58 1.96
CA THR A 102 32.38 4.01 3.16
C THR A 102 31.50 3.05 3.96
N TRP A 103 30.18 3.09 3.77
CA TRP A 103 29.24 2.19 4.41
C TRP A 103 29.13 0.82 3.72
N LEU A 104 29.58 0.69 2.47
CA LEU A 104 29.46 -0.52 1.65
C LEU A 104 30.84 -1.12 1.37
N LYS A 105 31.06 -2.35 1.81
CA LYS A 105 32.31 -3.09 1.63
C LYS A 105 32.07 -4.33 0.79
N PHE A 106 32.94 -4.56 -0.19
CA PHE A 106 33.04 -5.83 -0.91
C PHE A 106 34.21 -6.67 -0.38
N ASP A 107 33.94 -7.93 -0.03
CA ASP A 107 34.96 -8.91 0.31
C ASP A 107 35.17 -9.88 -0.87
N PRO A 108 36.28 -9.76 -1.61
CA PRO A 108 36.52 -10.58 -2.80
C PRO A 108 36.81 -12.05 -2.48
N ALA A 109 37.14 -12.40 -1.23
CA ALA A 109 37.35 -13.79 -0.84
C ALA A 109 36.03 -14.56 -0.67
N THR A 110 34.97 -13.86 -0.27
CA THR A 110 33.63 -14.41 -0.06
C THR A 110 32.63 -13.98 -1.13
N LEU A 111 33.02 -13.07 -2.01
CA LEU A 111 32.18 -12.40 -3.01
C LEU A 111 30.97 -11.70 -2.38
N THR A 112 31.13 -11.20 -1.16
CA THR A 112 30.04 -10.63 -0.37
C THR A 112 30.16 -9.12 -0.22
N PHE A 113 29.09 -8.41 -0.57
CA PHE A 113 28.83 -7.05 -0.15
C PHE A 113 28.22 -7.01 1.23
N SER A 114 28.71 -6.13 2.10
CA SER A 114 28.16 -5.90 3.43
C SER A 114 28.21 -4.42 3.81
N GLY A 115 27.20 -3.96 4.56
CA GLY A 115 27.13 -2.55 4.93
C GLY A 115 25.90 -2.17 5.73
N THR A 116 25.83 -0.91 6.15
CA THR A 116 24.61 -0.31 6.72
C THR A 116 24.51 1.13 6.23
N PRO A 117 23.64 1.42 5.25
CA PRO A 117 23.48 2.78 4.73
C PRO A 117 22.83 3.69 5.76
N THR A 118 23.09 4.99 5.64
CA THR A 118 22.48 6.06 6.45
C THR A 118 21.54 6.91 5.61
N ASN A 119 20.83 7.87 6.22
CA ASN A 119 19.98 8.82 5.48
C ASN A 119 20.68 9.64 4.40
N LYS A 120 22.01 9.79 4.48
CA LYS A 120 22.76 10.49 3.43
C LYS A 120 22.96 9.64 2.18
N ASP A 121 22.73 8.34 2.29
CA ASP A 121 22.99 7.34 1.27
C ASP A 121 21.70 6.93 0.52
N VAL A 122 20.54 7.51 0.88
CA VAL A 122 19.26 7.28 0.19
C VAL A 122 19.37 7.67 -1.28
N GLY A 123 18.92 6.76 -2.15
CA GLY A 123 19.04 6.87 -3.60
C GLY A 123 19.61 5.60 -4.22
N ASN A 124 20.04 5.69 -5.47
CA ASN A 124 20.55 4.53 -6.22
C ASN A 124 22.07 4.59 -6.34
N LEU A 125 22.72 3.43 -6.19
CA LEU A 125 24.13 3.22 -6.49
C LEU A 125 24.28 2.21 -7.62
N ASN A 126 24.92 2.62 -8.72
CA ASN A 126 25.31 1.69 -9.78
C ASN A 126 26.69 1.11 -9.43
N ILE A 127 26.73 -0.19 -9.12
CA ILE A 127 27.91 -0.90 -8.65
C ILE A 127 28.45 -1.76 -9.77
N LYS A 128 29.70 -1.54 -10.14
CA LYS A 128 30.43 -2.34 -11.12
C LYS A 128 31.26 -3.42 -10.41
N VAL A 129 31.00 -4.67 -10.74
CA VAL A 129 31.83 -5.81 -10.34
C VAL A 129 32.69 -6.21 -11.52
N THR A 130 33.99 -6.40 -11.28
CA THR A 130 34.96 -6.78 -12.31
C THR A 130 35.63 -8.08 -11.92
N ALA A 131 35.56 -9.08 -12.79
CA ALA A 131 36.31 -10.32 -12.69
C ALA A 131 37.52 -10.26 -13.62
N LYS A 132 38.69 -10.61 -13.10
CA LYS A 132 39.98 -10.53 -13.78
C LYS A 132 40.69 -11.88 -13.73
N ASP A 133 41.13 -12.35 -14.88
CA ASP A 133 41.91 -13.58 -15.01
C ASP A 133 43.40 -13.37 -14.64
N ILE A 134 44.19 -14.44 -14.77
CA ILE A 134 45.63 -14.40 -14.44
C ILE A 134 46.47 -13.63 -15.46
N ALA A 135 46.04 -13.54 -16.72
CA ALA A 135 46.71 -12.76 -17.77
C ALA A 135 46.41 -11.26 -17.69
N GLY A 136 45.36 -10.91 -16.96
CA GLY A 136 44.88 -9.58 -16.66
C GLY A 136 43.70 -9.08 -17.49
N GLU A 137 43.12 -9.93 -18.35
CA GLU A 137 41.90 -9.64 -19.09
C GLU A 137 40.69 -9.68 -18.14
N GLN A 138 39.63 -8.93 -18.48
CA GLN A 138 38.55 -8.61 -17.55
C GLN A 138 37.18 -8.61 -18.21
N ALA A 139 36.17 -9.10 -17.47
CA ALA A 139 34.76 -8.81 -17.69
C ALA A 139 34.21 -7.98 -16.53
N SER A 140 33.14 -7.23 -16.79
CA SER A 140 32.43 -6.48 -15.74
C SER A 140 30.94 -6.51 -15.97
N ASP A 141 30.21 -6.48 -14.86
CA ASP A 141 28.75 -6.31 -14.83
C ASP A 141 28.36 -5.22 -13.83
N ILE A 142 27.23 -4.56 -14.09
CA ILE A 142 26.74 -3.43 -13.29
C ILE A 142 25.32 -3.74 -12.81
N PHE A 143 25.11 -3.66 -11.49
CA PHE A 143 23.77 -3.73 -10.91
C PHE A 143 23.46 -2.47 -10.10
N THR A 144 22.16 -2.18 -9.97
CA THR A 144 21.68 -1.09 -9.14
C THR A 144 21.45 -1.59 -7.71
N LEU A 145 21.97 -0.87 -6.72
CA LEU A 145 21.56 -0.98 -5.32
C LEU A 145 20.70 0.24 -4.96
N GLY A 146 19.40 0.04 -4.85
CA GLY A 146 18.47 1.03 -4.31
C GLY A 146 18.54 1.08 -2.79
N VAL A 147 18.76 2.27 -2.23
CA VAL A 147 18.68 2.55 -0.80
C VAL A 147 17.43 3.36 -0.53
N ALA A 148 16.41 2.69 0.01
CA ALA A 148 15.18 3.33 0.42
C ALA A 148 15.33 4.11 1.73
N ASP A 149 14.66 5.26 1.82
CA ASP A 149 14.50 6.03 3.06
C ASP A 149 13.63 5.26 4.06
N LYS A 150 14.08 5.19 5.32
CA LYS A 150 13.34 4.58 6.41
C LYS A 150 12.40 5.64 6.94
N LYS A 151 11.19 5.66 6.37
CA LYS A 151 10.11 6.54 6.79
C LYS A 151 9.72 6.30 8.26
N THR A 152 10.43 6.97 9.16
CA THR A 152 10.12 6.95 10.59
C THR A 152 8.88 7.82 10.79
N PRO A 153 7.83 7.34 11.47
CA PRO A 153 6.65 8.14 11.69
C PRO A 153 6.99 9.47 12.35
N THR A 154 6.52 10.58 11.75
CA THR A 154 6.67 11.91 12.33
C THR A 154 5.69 12.16 13.47
N THR A 155 4.81 11.22 13.78
CA THR A 155 3.86 11.30 14.89
C THR A 155 4.45 10.63 16.14
N LEU A 156 4.22 11.24 17.30
CA LEU A 156 4.50 10.72 18.64
C LEU A 156 3.20 10.54 19.40
N PHE A 157 3.11 9.44 20.14
CA PHE A 157 2.06 9.22 21.12
C PHE A 157 2.57 9.43 22.53
N THR A 158 1.70 9.98 23.38
CA THR A 158 1.90 9.95 24.82
C THR A 158 0.60 9.52 25.47
N LEU A 159 0.65 8.41 26.22
CA LEU A 159 -0.45 8.04 27.10
C LEU A 159 -0.46 9.05 28.25
N ILE A 160 -1.57 9.79 28.39
CA ILE A 160 -1.73 10.78 29.46
C ILE A 160 -2.18 10.07 30.73
N THR A 161 -3.37 9.46 30.67
CA THR A 161 -3.94 8.69 31.77
C THR A 161 -5.04 7.77 31.25
N GLY A 162 -5.18 6.58 31.83
CA GLY A 162 -6.22 5.62 31.46
C GLY A 162 -6.20 5.25 29.97
N ASP A 163 -7.16 5.77 29.21
CA ASP A 163 -7.34 5.59 27.77
C ASP A 163 -7.29 6.91 26.97
N ILE A 164 -6.68 7.94 27.54
CA ILE A 164 -6.50 9.27 26.92
C ILE A 164 -5.08 9.38 26.38
N PHE A 165 -4.96 9.75 25.11
CA PHE A 165 -3.70 9.85 24.40
C PHE A 165 -3.50 11.25 23.84
N SER A 166 -2.33 11.84 24.00
CA SER A 166 -1.94 13.00 23.17
C SER A 166 -1.21 12.52 21.93
N ILE A 167 -1.51 13.14 20.80
CA ILE A 167 -0.78 12.96 19.55
C ILE A 167 -0.01 14.24 19.23
N LYS A 168 1.27 14.09 18.89
CA LYS A 168 2.15 15.22 18.58
C LYS A 168 2.92 14.93 17.31
N THR A 169 3.32 15.97 16.61
CA THR A 169 4.33 15.83 15.55
C THR A 169 5.74 16.02 16.11
N LYS A 170 6.70 15.24 15.60
CA LYS A 170 8.14 15.41 15.81
C LYS A 170 8.68 16.64 15.09
N LEU A 171 7.92 17.15 14.11
CA LEU A 171 8.31 18.31 13.32
C LEU A 171 8.09 19.60 14.13
N LYS A 172 9.17 20.33 14.39
CA LYS A 172 9.16 21.57 15.19
C LYS A 172 8.73 22.81 14.40
N THR A 173 7.64 22.72 13.63
CA THR A 173 7.03 23.88 12.95
C THR A 173 5.62 24.12 13.47
N LYS A 174 5.25 25.40 13.58
CA LYS A 174 3.99 25.86 14.18
C LYS A 174 2.81 25.45 13.28
N GLY A 175 1.80 24.78 13.85
CA GLY A 175 0.58 24.38 13.14
C GLY A 175 0.62 23.01 12.46
N ASN A 176 1.65 22.20 12.72
CA ASN A 176 1.78 20.88 12.11
C ASN A 176 0.71 19.90 12.61
N LYS A 177 0.28 19.04 11.70
CA LYS A 177 -0.68 17.98 11.96
C LYS A 177 0.01 16.65 12.20
N ALA A 178 -0.60 15.81 13.02
CA ALA A 178 -0.19 14.44 13.29
C ALA A 178 -1.16 13.49 12.61
N LYS A 179 -0.62 12.47 11.94
CA LYS A 179 -1.39 11.43 11.25
C LYS A 179 -1.30 10.12 12.01
N ILE A 180 -2.42 9.43 12.08
CA ILE A 180 -2.55 8.10 12.69
C ILE A 180 -3.24 7.14 11.73
N SER A 181 -2.83 5.88 11.75
CA SER A 181 -3.53 4.76 11.10
C SER A 181 -4.24 3.93 12.15
N ILE A 182 -5.48 3.51 11.87
CA ILE A 182 -6.25 2.62 12.74
C ILE A 182 -6.59 1.34 11.97
N LYS A 183 -6.29 0.18 12.56
CA LYS A 183 -6.63 -1.13 11.98
C LYS A 183 -7.30 -2.02 13.00
N ILE A 184 -8.19 -2.89 12.54
CA ILE A 184 -8.77 -3.93 13.38
C ILE A 184 -7.69 -4.94 13.70
N LYS A 185 -7.41 -5.14 14.99
CA LYS A 185 -6.43 -6.10 15.49
C LYS A 185 -7.05 -7.48 15.61
N THR A 186 -8.19 -7.54 16.28
CA THR A 186 -8.98 -8.75 16.51
C THR A 186 -10.45 -8.37 16.64
N SER A 187 -11.33 -9.17 16.08
CA SER A 187 -12.77 -9.08 16.33
C SER A 187 -13.34 -10.47 16.52
N THR A 188 -14.07 -10.67 17.62
CA THR A 188 -14.92 -11.84 17.86
C THR A 188 -16.39 -11.45 17.90
N SER A 189 -16.70 -10.20 17.53
CA SER A 189 -18.06 -9.67 17.47
C SER A 189 -18.88 -10.42 16.43
N LYS A 190 -20.12 -10.74 16.80
CA LYS A 190 -21.16 -11.23 15.89
C LYS A 190 -22.06 -10.12 15.37
N GLU A 191 -21.78 -8.89 15.79
CA GLU A 191 -22.52 -7.69 15.47
C GLU A 191 -21.63 -6.69 14.74
N VAL A 192 -22.26 -5.80 13.98
CA VAL A 192 -21.57 -4.63 13.42
C VAL A 192 -21.33 -3.61 14.53
N ASN A 193 -20.10 -3.07 14.62
CA ASN A 193 -19.76 -2.06 15.62
C ASN A 193 -19.28 -0.77 14.95
N GLU A 194 -19.73 0.37 15.44
CA GLU A 194 -19.22 1.70 15.04
C GLU A 194 -18.04 2.07 15.92
N LEU A 195 -16.86 2.37 15.35
CA LEU A 195 -15.74 2.92 16.08
C LEU A 195 -15.63 4.43 15.86
N CYS A 196 -15.52 5.18 16.94
CA CYS A 196 -15.45 6.63 16.93
C CYS A 196 -14.24 7.15 17.70
N VAL A 197 -13.82 8.37 17.33
CA VAL A 197 -12.81 9.17 18.02
C VAL A 197 -13.39 10.53 18.36
N PHE A 198 -12.96 11.11 19.48
CA PHE A 198 -13.30 12.46 19.87
C PHE A 198 -12.15 13.12 20.65
N ASN A 199 -12.15 14.45 20.64
CA ASN A 199 -11.18 15.24 21.36
C ASN A 199 -11.66 15.53 22.79
N VAL A 200 -10.73 15.51 23.75
CA VAL A 200 -10.95 15.95 25.14
C VAL A 200 -10.20 17.25 25.41
N ASP A 201 -10.72 18.04 26.36
CA ASP A 201 -10.26 19.41 26.57
C ASP A 201 -8.99 19.47 27.45
N ASP A 202 -8.84 18.52 28.37
CA ASP A 202 -7.76 18.47 29.36
C ASP A 202 -7.19 17.05 29.57
N ASP A 203 -6.16 16.97 30.41
CA ASP A 203 -5.46 15.71 30.73
C ASP A 203 -6.31 14.76 31.57
N GLU A 204 -7.36 15.25 32.24
CA GLU A 204 -8.34 14.41 32.93
C GLU A 204 -9.44 13.88 32.00
N GLY A 205 -9.44 14.30 30.74
CA GLY A 205 -10.37 13.84 29.72
C GLY A 205 -11.73 14.53 29.77
N LYS A 206 -11.84 15.74 30.34
CA LYS A 206 -13.12 16.44 30.41
C LYS A 206 -13.59 16.89 29.02
N ILE A 207 -14.91 17.02 28.91
CA ILE A 207 -15.60 17.62 27.79
C ILE A 207 -16.51 18.72 28.33
N ASP A 208 -16.27 19.97 27.94
CA ASP A 208 -17.00 21.15 28.39
C ASP A 208 -17.08 21.22 29.92
N GLY A 209 -16.01 20.81 30.60
CA GLY A 209 -15.91 20.72 32.06
C GLY A 209 -16.55 19.48 32.70
N ILE A 210 -17.19 18.60 31.92
CA ILE A 210 -17.81 17.36 32.38
C ILE A 210 -16.74 16.26 32.45
N ALA A 211 -16.57 15.64 33.61
CA ALA A 211 -15.59 14.58 33.82
C ALA A 211 -16.06 13.22 33.24
N PRO A 212 -15.12 12.34 32.80
CA PRO A 212 -15.44 10.96 32.44
C PRO A 212 -16.29 10.25 33.50
N GLY A 213 -17.40 9.65 33.07
CA GLY A 213 -18.33 8.92 33.94
C GLY A 213 -19.35 9.79 34.68
N ALA A 214 -19.24 11.12 34.62
CA ALA A 214 -20.29 12.02 35.10
C ALA A 214 -21.51 12.01 34.16
N GLU A 215 -22.66 12.41 34.70
CA GLU A 215 -23.88 12.61 33.91
C GLU A 215 -23.62 13.57 32.75
N GLY A 216 -24.13 13.23 31.56
CA GLY A 216 -23.94 14.02 30.35
C GLY A 216 -22.62 13.79 29.59
N TYR A 217 -21.61 13.15 30.19
CA TYR A 217 -20.30 12.95 29.54
C TYR A 217 -20.42 12.18 28.22
N THR A 218 -21.14 11.05 28.23
CA THR A 218 -21.33 10.21 27.04
C THR A 218 -22.03 10.98 25.93
N GLN A 219 -23.09 11.72 26.25
CA GLN A 219 -23.79 12.55 25.26
C GLN A 219 -22.86 13.61 24.67
N ALA A 220 -22.06 14.28 25.49
CA ALA A 220 -21.13 15.30 25.03
C ALA A 220 -20.04 14.71 24.12
N ALA A 221 -19.51 13.51 24.45
CA ALA A 221 -18.57 12.77 23.61
C ALA A 221 -19.17 12.43 22.23
N LEU A 222 -20.39 11.89 22.20
CA LEU A 222 -21.11 11.52 20.99
C LEU A 222 -21.45 12.73 20.10
N LEU A 223 -21.64 13.92 20.68
CA LEU A 223 -21.96 15.14 19.93
C LEU A 223 -20.75 15.72 19.17
N ARG A 224 -19.53 15.52 19.67
CA ARG A 224 -18.28 16.04 19.08
C ARG A 224 -17.42 14.97 18.39
N SER A 225 -17.90 13.75 18.32
CA SER A 225 -17.14 12.63 17.76
C SER A 225 -17.14 12.62 16.23
N LYS A 226 -16.17 11.89 15.70
CA LYS A 226 -16.08 11.48 14.30
C LYS A 226 -16.12 9.96 14.23
N VAL A 227 -16.88 9.42 13.27
CA VAL A 227 -16.84 7.99 12.95
C VAL A 227 -15.55 7.69 12.20
N ILE A 228 -14.83 6.65 12.66
CA ILE A 228 -13.64 6.16 11.98
C ILE A 228 -14.06 5.13 10.94
N PHE A 229 -14.75 4.08 11.40
CA PHE A 229 -15.29 3.02 10.56
C PHE A 229 -16.33 2.17 11.31
N PHE A 230 -17.03 1.34 10.55
CA PHE A 230 -17.83 0.22 11.04
C PHE A 230 -17.12 -1.13 10.83
N SER A 231 -17.03 -1.94 11.88
CA SER A 231 -16.48 -3.30 11.80
C SER A 231 -17.59 -4.30 11.48
N LEU A 232 -17.43 -5.08 10.41
CA LEU A 232 -18.38 -6.14 10.05
C LEU A 232 -18.17 -7.42 10.87
N ALA A 233 -19.28 -8.14 11.11
CA ALA A 233 -19.28 -9.46 11.74
C ALA A 233 -19.08 -10.59 10.72
N ASN A 234 -19.79 -10.52 9.60
CA ASN A 234 -19.71 -11.47 8.49
C ASN A 234 -19.06 -10.79 7.29
N MET A 235 -17.95 -11.35 6.81
CA MET A 235 -17.15 -10.77 5.73
C MET A 235 -17.39 -11.54 4.43
N PRO A 236 -17.65 -10.86 3.30
CA PRO A 236 -17.79 -11.52 2.02
C PRO A 236 -16.47 -12.20 1.62
N LYS A 237 -16.58 -13.26 0.83
CA LYS A 237 -15.42 -13.98 0.31
C LYS A 237 -14.43 -13.04 -0.39
N GLY A 238 -13.19 -13.01 0.11
CA GLY A 238 -12.08 -12.27 -0.48
C GLY A 238 -11.89 -10.85 0.04
N PHE A 239 -12.81 -10.34 0.87
CA PHE A 239 -12.62 -9.09 1.61
C PHE A 239 -12.01 -9.39 2.99
N LYS A 240 -11.04 -8.59 3.43
CA LYS A 240 -10.41 -8.71 4.75
C LYS A 240 -10.38 -7.35 5.44
N HIS A 241 -10.42 -7.36 6.78
CA HIS A 241 -10.32 -6.12 7.57
C HIS A 241 -8.99 -5.40 7.33
N ASP A 242 -7.93 -6.15 7.01
CA ASP A 242 -6.61 -5.60 6.67
C ASP A 242 -6.58 -4.83 5.34
N ASP A 243 -7.57 -5.05 4.47
CA ASP A 243 -7.67 -4.36 3.18
C ASP A 243 -8.16 -2.92 3.35
N VAL A 244 -8.71 -2.58 4.51
CA VAL A 244 -9.28 -1.26 4.78
C VAL A 244 -8.22 -0.30 5.28
N ASN A 245 -8.17 0.88 4.68
CA ASN A 245 -7.35 1.98 5.13
C ASN A 245 -8.13 2.95 6.03
N ASN A 246 -7.61 3.29 7.20
CA ASN A 246 -8.14 4.34 8.04
C ASN A 246 -7.02 5.24 8.53
N VAL A 247 -6.74 6.31 7.79
CA VAL A 247 -5.79 7.34 8.19
C VAL A 247 -6.56 8.58 8.60
N LEU A 248 -6.28 9.08 9.80
CA LEU A 248 -6.85 10.31 10.33
C LEU A 248 -5.74 11.31 10.60
N GLU A 249 -6.09 12.59 10.47
CA GLU A 249 -5.20 13.71 10.68
C GLU A 249 -5.79 14.65 11.73
N PHE A 250 -4.95 15.13 12.64
CA PHE A 250 -5.33 16.02 13.73
C PHE A 250 -4.26 17.08 13.95
N ASP A 251 -4.62 18.20 14.57
CA ASP A 251 -3.64 19.18 15.02
C ASP A 251 -2.70 18.56 16.09
N SER A 252 -1.44 18.96 16.08
CA SER A 252 -0.49 18.55 17.13
C SER A 252 -1.01 18.95 18.52
N ASP A 253 -0.70 18.10 19.51
CA ASP A 253 -1.13 18.21 20.91
C ASP A 253 -2.63 17.94 21.15
N THR A 254 -3.37 17.50 20.12
CA THR A 254 -4.73 17.01 20.29
C THR A 254 -4.75 15.83 21.27
N LYS A 255 -5.67 15.87 22.23
CA LYS A 255 -5.93 14.78 23.17
C LYS A 255 -7.13 13.99 22.68
N LEU A 256 -6.93 12.70 22.47
CA LEU A 256 -7.90 11.80 21.87
C LEU A 256 -8.37 10.76 22.86
N ARG A 257 -9.64 10.41 22.71
CA ARG A 257 -10.25 9.25 23.34
C ARG A 257 -11.21 8.58 22.34
N PHE A 258 -11.47 7.30 22.56
CA PHE A 258 -12.20 6.46 21.62
C PHE A 258 -13.37 5.77 22.30
N TYR A 259 -14.41 5.48 21.52
CA TYR A 259 -15.49 4.61 21.94
C TYR A 259 -15.99 3.77 20.77
N SER A 260 -16.60 2.65 21.09
CA SER A 260 -17.35 1.81 20.16
C SER A 260 -18.83 1.87 20.49
N VAL A 261 -19.70 1.79 19.49
CA VAL A 261 -21.13 1.55 19.67
C VAL A 261 -21.45 0.16 19.12
N SER A 262 -21.87 -0.75 20.00
CA SER A 262 -22.15 -2.13 19.60
C SER A 262 -23.55 -2.29 18.99
N ASN A 263 -23.63 -2.96 17.83
CA ASN A 263 -24.85 -3.20 17.07
C ASN A 263 -25.73 -1.95 16.88
N SER A 264 -25.11 -0.78 16.76
CA SER A 264 -25.81 0.49 16.67
C SER A 264 -24.89 1.59 16.16
N THR A 265 -25.41 2.82 16.15
CA THR A 265 -24.69 4.01 15.70
C THR A 265 -24.77 5.10 16.75
N THR A 266 -23.81 6.02 16.72
CA THR A 266 -23.79 7.25 17.51
C THR A 266 -25.09 8.03 17.30
N GLN A 267 -25.55 8.10 16.06
CA GLN A 267 -26.81 8.76 15.72
C GLN A 267 -28.04 8.07 16.33
N SER A 268 -28.04 6.74 16.39
CA SER A 268 -29.14 5.97 17.03
C SER A 268 -29.18 6.23 18.54
N VAL A 269 -28.02 6.32 19.19
CA VAL A 269 -27.95 6.65 20.62
C VAL A 269 -28.42 8.09 20.87
N LEU A 270 -27.92 9.07 20.10
CA LEU A 270 -28.29 10.48 20.24
C LEU A 270 -29.77 10.76 19.96
N SER A 271 -30.40 9.99 19.07
CA SER A 271 -31.83 10.09 18.76
C SER A 271 -32.74 9.29 19.70
N GLY A 272 -32.17 8.60 20.70
CA GLY A 272 -32.93 7.77 21.64
C GLY A 272 -33.44 6.45 21.05
N LYS A 273 -33.00 6.08 19.84
CA LYS A 273 -33.29 4.76 19.23
C LYS A 273 -32.45 3.64 19.83
N ALA A 274 -31.33 3.97 20.48
CA ALA A 274 -30.47 3.04 21.21
C ALA A 274 -30.10 3.60 22.58
N SER A 275 -29.79 2.70 23.52
CA SER A 275 -29.40 3.07 24.89
C SER A 275 -27.95 3.57 24.93
N PHE A 276 -27.66 4.54 25.81
CA PHE A 276 -26.28 4.93 26.12
C PHE A 276 -25.41 3.76 26.64
N SER A 277 -26.01 2.69 27.13
CA SER A 277 -25.29 1.47 27.55
C SER A 277 -24.67 0.68 26.39
N SER A 278 -25.02 0.96 25.12
CA SER A 278 -24.34 0.36 23.97
C SER A 278 -23.01 1.03 23.64
N VAL A 279 -22.71 2.17 24.28
CA VAL A 279 -21.45 2.89 24.13
C VAL A 279 -20.40 2.30 25.06
N VAL A 280 -19.30 1.83 24.49
CA VAL A 280 -18.16 1.26 25.20
C VAL A 280 -16.94 2.15 24.95
N PHE A 281 -16.49 2.88 25.97
CA PHE A 281 -15.23 3.60 25.89
C PHE A 281 -14.04 2.64 25.90
N SER A 282 -12.92 3.06 25.32
CA SER A 282 -11.66 2.33 25.44
C SER A 282 -11.25 2.13 26.92
N SER A 283 -10.46 1.11 27.21
CA SER A 283 -10.10 0.73 28.60
C SER A 283 -8.58 0.78 28.85
N ALA A 284 -8.16 0.94 30.10
CA ALA A 284 -6.75 1.12 30.47
C ALA A 284 -5.84 -0.12 30.30
N THR A 285 -6.36 -1.27 29.84
CA THR A 285 -5.54 -2.45 29.50
C THR A 285 -4.82 -2.31 28.14
N ASN A 286 -4.94 -1.13 27.53
CA ASN A 286 -4.22 -0.75 26.32
C ASN A 286 -2.72 -0.88 26.53
N THR A 287 -2.09 -1.86 25.87
CA THR A 287 -0.64 -1.99 25.91
C THR A 287 -0.04 -1.03 24.89
N ASN A 288 0.73 -0.06 25.39
CA ASN A 288 1.57 0.76 24.54
C ASN A 288 2.61 -0.15 23.87
N THR A 289 2.69 -0.18 22.55
CA THR A 289 3.63 -1.05 21.82
C THR A 289 4.97 -0.37 21.52
N GLY A 290 5.18 0.85 22.05
CA GLY A 290 6.40 1.66 21.85
C GLY A 290 6.04 3.12 21.59
N GLU A 291 6.99 3.91 21.07
CA GLU A 291 6.73 5.32 20.67
C GLU A 291 5.78 5.44 19.45
N GLU A 292 5.46 4.32 18.79
CA GLU A 292 4.80 4.30 17.47
C GLU A 292 3.32 3.88 17.49
N GLY A 293 2.73 3.54 18.65
CA GLY A 293 1.31 3.22 18.72
C GLY A 293 0.84 2.43 19.94
N PHE A 294 -0.47 2.19 20.02
CA PHE A 294 -1.13 1.47 21.11
C PHE A 294 -2.26 0.57 20.58
N SER A 295 -2.65 -0.44 21.37
CA SER A 295 -3.86 -1.23 21.10
C SER A 295 -5.02 -0.72 21.96
N LEU A 296 -6.22 -0.62 21.40
CA LEU A 296 -7.46 -0.31 22.12
C LEU A 296 -8.37 -1.52 22.19
N ASN A 297 -8.94 -1.81 23.37
CA ASN A 297 -9.90 -2.90 23.56
C ASN A 297 -11.30 -2.39 23.92
N PHE A 298 -12.31 -2.93 23.25
CA PHE A 298 -13.75 -2.65 23.41
C PHE A 298 -14.53 -3.95 23.67
N GLN A 299 -14.01 -4.82 24.55
CA GLN A 299 -14.55 -6.14 24.89
C GLN A 299 -14.33 -7.22 23.82
N ASN A 300 -15.18 -7.29 22.79
CA ASN A 300 -15.13 -8.31 21.72
C ASN A 300 -14.45 -7.80 20.44
N PHE A 301 -13.88 -6.61 20.52
CA PHE A 301 -13.35 -5.85 19.41
C PHE A 301 -12.11 -5.11 19.88
N ALA A 302 -11.02 -5.20 19.12
CA ALA A 302 -9.79 -4.49 19.42
C ALA A 302 -9.16 -3.92 18.16
N VAL A 303 -8.53 -2.77 18.29
CA VAL A 303 -7.83 -2.08 17.20
C VAL A 303 -6.39 -1.75 17.58
N THR A 304 -5.53 -1.61 16.57
CA THR A 304 -4.26 -0.93 16.70
C THR A 304 -4.41 0.50 16.20
N VAL A 305 -3.81 1.44 16.92
CA VAL A 305 -3.63 2.83 16.52
C VAL A 305 -2.13 3.07 16.39
N GLN A 306 -1.69 3.49 15.22
CA GLN A 306 -0.27 3.62 14.88
C GLN A 306 0.02 4.99 14.28
N ALA A 307 1.23 5.47 14.50
CA ALA A 307 1.75 6.68 13.89
C ALA A 307 2.00 6.35 12.43
N THR A 308 1.66 7.26 11.51
CA THR A 308 1.85 6.99 10.09
C THR A 308 2.29 8.23 9.32
N ASN A 309 3.12 8.00 8.30
CA ASN A 309 3.46 8.98 7.27
C ASN A 309 2.62 8.79 6.00
N GLN A 310 1.63 7.89 6.03
CA GLN A 310 0.73 7.68 4.92
C GLN A 310 -0.11 8.94 4.67
N GLU A 311 -0.29 9.30 3.40
CA GLU A 311 -1.16 10.40 3.03
C GLU A 311 -2.63 10.07 3.29
N ILE A 312 -3.40 11.11 3.62
CA ILE A 312 -4.85 10.98 3.75
C ILE A 312 -5.41 10.64 2.38
N SER A 313 -6.24 9.59 2.30
CA SER A 313 -6.86 9.20 1.04
C SER A 313 -7.65 10.39 0.46
N LEU A 314 -7.44 10.66 -0.83
CA LEU A 314 -8.20 11.68 -1.56
C LEU A 314 -9.71 11.41 -1.42
N GLY A 315 -10.52 12.46 -1.30
CA GLY A 315 -11.99 12.32 -1.22
C GLY A 315 -12.56 12.19 0.20
N THR A 316 -11.74 12.11 1.24
CA THR A 316 -12.20 11.72 2.60
C THR A 316 -12.57 12.88 3.53
N ASN A 317 -12.48 14.14 3.07
CA ASN A 317 -12.66 15.33 3.93
C ASN A 317 -14.02 15.35 4.67
N LEU A 318 -15.07 14.83 4.04
CA LEU A 318 -16.43 14.82 4.59
C LEU A 318 -16.85 13.46 5.16
N GLN A 319 -15.98 12.45 5.17
CA GLN A 319 -16.32 11.11 5.67
C GLN A 319 -16.28 11.04 7.19
N GLY A 320 -17.11 10.15 7.75
CA GLY A 320 -17.20 9.92 9.19
C GLY A 320 -18.12 10.90 9.92
N LYS A 321 -19.01 11.55 9.16
CA LYS A 321 -20.15 12.30 9.68
C LYS A 321 -21.23 11.33 10.18
N LYS A 322 -22.29 11.87 10.78
CA LYS A 322 -23.41 11.06 11.33
C LYS A 322 -24.29 10.44 10.24
N GLU A 323 -24.32 11.05 9.06
CA GLU A 323 -25.00 10.60 7.83
C GLU A 323 -24.38 11.30 6.63
N GLY A 324 -24.78 10.91 5.41
CA GLY A 324 -24.35 11.59 4.19
C GLY A 324 -22.88 11.34 3.88
N GLU A 325 -22.45 10.07 3.88
CA GLU A 325 -21.11 9.72 3.43
C GLU A 325 -20.91 10.18 1.98
N LEU A 326 -19.83 10.93 1.77
CA LEU A 326 -19.50 11.62 0.52
C LEU A 326 -18.05 11.40 0.14
N ILE A 327 -17.78 11.47 -1.16
CA ILE A 327 -16.45 11.67 -1.73
C ILE A 327 -16.32 13.16 -2.06
N ASP A 328 -15.42 13.84 -1.35
CA ASP A 328 -15.17 15.28 -1.52
C ASP A 328 -13.95 15.54 -2.42
N LEU A 329 -14.22 15.85 -3.68
CA LEU A 329 -13.22 16.19 -4.69
C LEU A 329 -13.21 17.68 -5.03
N ARG A 330 -13.81 18.53 -4.18
CA ARG A 330 -13.72 19.99 -4.33
C ARG A 330 -12.26 20.43 -4.25
N GLY A 331 -11.88 21.38 -5.09
CA GLY A 331 -10.50 21.85 -5.24
C GLY A 331 -9.57 20.94 -6.05
N VAL A 332 -10.05 19.78 -6.51
CA VAL A 332 -9.27 18.92 -7.42
C VAL A 332 -9.53 19.35 -8.87
N GLY A 333 -8.56 20.05 -9.47
CA GLY A 333 -8.69 20.66 -10.80
C GLY A 333 -8.52 19.72 -12.00
N GLN A 334 -8.37 18.41 -11.79
CA GLN A 334 -8.20 17.42 -12.84
C GLN A 334 -9.04 16.17 -12.57
N SER A 335 -9.36 15.41 -13.62
CA SER A 335 -10.15 14.18 -13.48
C SER A 335 -9.46 13.21 -12.52
N VAL A 336 -10.24 12.58 -11.66
CA VAL A 336 -9.73 11.68 -10.62
C VAL A 336 -9.96 10.24 -11.06
N LYS A 337 -8.88 9.48 -11.21
CA LYS A 337 -8.94 8.04 -11.48
C LYS A 337 -9.45 7.32 -10.23
N ALA A 338 -10.42 6.44 -10.42
CA ALA A 338 -11.00 5.61 -9.38
C ALA A 338 -10.84 4.13 -9.74
N ASP A 339 -10.02 3.42 -8.97
CA ASP A 339 -9.90 1.97 -9.04
C ASP A 339 -10.81 1.34 -7.98
N PHE A 340 -11.84 0.62 -8.43
CA PHE A 340 -12.85 -0.01 -7.60
C PHE A 340 -12.50 -1.47 -7.33
N LYS A 341 -12.73 -1.91 -6.10
CA LYS A 341 -12.90 -3.33 -5.74
C LYS A 341 -14.28 -3.52 -5.13
N VAL A 342 -15.01 -4.47 -5.64
CA VAL A 342 -16.41 -4.72 -5.26
C VAL A 342 -16.55 -6.14 -4.76
N TYR A 343 -17.28 -6.34 -3.67
CA TYR A 343 -17.59 -7.64 -3.06
C TYR A 343 -19.09 -7.72 -2.78
N ARG A 344 -19.66 -8.93 -2.76
CA ARG A 344 -21.10 -9.12 -2.55
C ARG A 344 -21.41 -10.39 -1.78
N GLU A 345 -22.25 -10.26 -0.76
CA GLU A 345 -22.77 -11.35 0.06
C GLU A 345 -24.32 -11.38 0.11
N ALA A 346 -24.99 -11.19 -1.03
CA ALA A 346 -26.46 -11.00 -1.03
C ALA A 346 -27.22 -12.08 -1.81
N ALA A 347 -28.50 -12.28 -1.47
CA ALA A 347 -29.42 -13.01 -2.33
C ALA A 347 -29.83 -12.19 -3.58
N LEU A 348 -29.95 -10.87 -3.44
CA LEU A 348 -30.47 -9.98 -4.49
C LEU A 348 -29.37 -9.44 -5.40
N ASN A 349 -29.68 -9.21 -6.68
CA ASN A 349 -28.71 -8.71 -7.65
C ASN A 349 -28.61 -7.18 -7.57
N ASN A 350 -27.77 -6.71 -6.66
CA ASN A 350 -27.63 -5.30 -6.36
C ASN A 350 -26.71 -4.57 -7.34
N PHE A 351 -26.99 -3.29 -7.53
CA PHE A 351 -26.23 -2.35 -8.33
C PHE A 351 -25.82 -1.17 -7.46
N VAL A 352 -24.53 -0.80 -7.48
CA VAL A 352 -24.04 0.40 -6.79
C VAL A 352 -23.55 1.41 -7.82
N GLY A 353 -23.91 2.68 -7.60
CA GLY A 353 -23.46 3.80 -8.40
C GLY A 353 -23.16 5.02 -7.54
N PHE A 354 -22.66 6.07 -8.19
CA PHE A 354 -22.37 7.36 -7.56
C PHE A 354 -23.03 8.48 -8.38
N TYR A 355 -23.48 9.53 -7.72
CA TYR A 355 -24.07 10.72 -8.35
C TYR A 355 -23.49 11.99 -7.74
N GLN A 356 -23.46 13.05 -8.54
CA GLN A 356 -22.97 14.34 -8.08
C GLN A 356 -24.02 15.04 -7.21
N VAL A 357 -23.57 15.67 -6.13
CA VAL A 357 -24.41 16.56 -5.30
C VAL A 357 -23.84 17.97 -5.32
N ALA A 358 -24.71 18.96 -5.24
CA ALA A 358 -24.38 20.39 -5.26
C ALA A 358 -23.80 20.85 -3.91
N ASP A 359 -24.19 20.21 -2.80
CA ASP A 359 -23.76 20.57 -1.46
C ASP A 359 -23.65 19.36 -0.52
N GLU A 360 -23.18 19.61 0.70
CA GLU A 360 -22.98 18.57 1.73
C GLU A 360 -24.30 18.01 2.28
N ASN A 361 -25.45 18.63 1.97
CA ASN A 361 -26.78 18.16 2.37
C ASN A 361 -27.41 17.25 1.30
N GLY A 362 -26.70 16.98 0.21
CA GLY A 362 -27.15 16.07 -0.85
C GLY A 362 -28.04 16.71 -1.90
N GLY A 363 -28.18 18.04 -1.93
CA GLY A 363 -28.98 18.70 -2.97
C GLY A 363 -28.47 18.39 -4.37
N ILE A 364 -29.36 18.27 -5.36
CA ILE A 364 -29.02 17.99 -6.76
C ILE A 364 -29.23 19.26 -7.59
N ASP A 365 -28.19 19.69 -8.29
CA ASP A 365 -28.23 20.77 -9.29
C ASP A 365 -28.52 20.16 -10.67
N THR A 366 -29.64 20.54 -11.26
CA THR A 366 -30.10 20.00 -12.55
C THR A 366 -29.80 20.94 -13.73
N ASN A 367 -29.38 22.17 -13.45
CA ASN A 367 -29.18 23.22 -14.45
C ASN A 367 -27.73 23.75 -14.49
N SER A 368 -26.86 23.27 -13.60
CA SER A 368 -25.44 23.62 -13.48
C SER A 368 -25.17 25.08 -13.10
N ASP A 369 -26.06 25.72 -12.33
CA ASP A 369 -25.84 27.07 -11.77
C ASP A 369 -25.11 27.07 -10.41
N GLY A 370 -24.77 25.88 -9.90
CA GLY A 370 -24.09 25.67 -8.63
C GLY A 370 -25.04 25.67 -7.43
N LYS A 371 -26.36 25.62 -7.62
CA LYS A 371 -27.36 25.56 -6.55
C LYS A 371 -28.21 24.30 -6.67
N ALA A 372 -28.60 23.77 -5.52
CA ALA A 372 -29.51 22.64 -5.48
C ALA A 372 -30.92 23.04 -5.95
N ASP A 373 -31.41 22.37 -7.00
CA ASP A 373 -32.78 22.48 -7.49
C ASP A 373 -33.71 21.49 -6.78
N ILE A 374 -33.20 20.29 -6.48
CA ILE A 374 -33.94 19.20 -5.84
C ILE A 374 -33.24 18.83 -4.54
N LEU A 375 -33.94 19.00 -3.42
CA LEU A 375 -33.43 18.71 -2.09
C LEU A 375 -33.73 17.26 -1.69
N VAL A 376 -32.89 16.72 -0.81
CA VAL A 376 -33.09 15.39 -0.21
C VAL A 376 -34.51 15.23 0.32
N GLY A 377 -35.16 14.13 -0.07
CA GLY A 377 -36.52 13.79 0.35
C GLY A 377 -37.65 14.46 -0.45
N GLN A 378 -37.34 15.35 -1.41
CA GLN A 378 -38.33 15.87 -2.33
C GLN A 378 -38.73 14.82 -3.40
N ALA A 379 -39.94 14.97 -3.95
CA ALA A 379 -40.38 14.15 -5.06
C ALA A 379 -39.44 14.29 -6.26
N GLY A 380 -39.13 13.18 -6.93
CA GLY A 380 -38.19 13.16 -8.06
C GLY A 380 -36.70 13.10 -7.68
N TYR A 381 -36.34 13.21 -6.39
CA TYR A 381 -34.93 13.13 -5.96
C TYR A 381 -34.23 11.86 -6.45
N ALA A 382 -34.85 10.70 -6.26
CA ALA A 382 -34.26 9.43 -6.65
C ALA A 382 -34.07 9.32 -8.17
N GLU A 383 -35.05 9.78 -8.96
CA GLU A 383 -34.94 9.80 -10.42
C GLU A 383 -33.84 10.76 -10.89
N ALA A 384 -33.76 11.96 -10.30
CA ALA A 384 -32.72 12.93 -10.59
C ALA A 384 -31.32 12.38 -10.25
N ALA A 385 -31.17 11.71 -9.11
CA ALA A 385 -29.90 11.09 -8.70
C ALA A 385 -29.46 9.99 -9.68
N VAL A 386 -30.36 9.10 -10.08
CA VAL A 386 -30.03 7.99 -10.99
C VAL A 386 -29.78 8.48 -12.43
N ARG A 387 -30.49 9.53 -12.88
CA ARG A 387 -30.22 10.20 -14.16
C ARG A 387 -28.88 10.94 -14.14
N GLY A 388 -28.55 11.60 -13.04
CA GLY A 388 -27.30 12.35 -12.82
C GLY A 388 -26.13 11.50 -12.32
N ARG A 389 -26.24 10.17 -12.36
CA ARG A 389 -25.16 9.27 -11.95
C ARG A 389 -23.93 9.43 -12.83
N VAL A 390 -22.76 9.15 -12.26
CA VAL A 390 -21.50 9.09 -13.00
C VAL A 390 -21.55 7.88 -13.93
N THR A 391 -21.62 8.14 -15.23
CA THR A 391 -21.68 7.09 -16.27
C THR A 391 -20.37 6.28 -16.26
N GLY A 392 -20.49 4.95 -16.37
CA GLY A 392 -19.33 4.04 -16.34
C GLY A 392 -18.90 3.61 -14.93
N ILE A 393 -19.54 4.13 -13.87
CA ILE A 393 -19.43 3.58 -12.51
C ILE A 393 -20.69 2.74 -12.24
N ASP A 394 -20.76 1.59 -12.90
CA ASP A 394 -21.90 0.67 -12.89
C ASP A 394 -21.53 -0.63 -12.16
N LEU A 395 -21.45 -0.57 -10.82
CA LEU A 395 -20.84 -1.62 -10.02
C LEU A 395 -21.82 -2.76 -9.74
N THR A 396 -21.49 -3.95 -10.25
CA THR A 396 -22.24 -5.20 -10.03
C THR A 396 -21.27 -6.37 -9.94
N VAL A 397 -21.65 -7.41 -9.18
CA VAL A 397 -20.88 -8.65 -9.09
C VAL A 397 -21.81 -9.82 -8.73
N SER A 398 -21.42 -11.05 -9.03
CA SER A 398 -22.16 -12.25 -8.61
C SER A 398 -22.14 -12.44 -7.09
N ASN A 399 -23.13 -13.15 -6.53
CA ASN A 399 -23.12 -13.51 -5.11
C ASN A 399 -21.82 -14.26 -4.75
N GLN A 400 -21.24 -13.93 -3.58
CA GLN A 400 -19.95 -14.44 -3.09
C GLN A 400 -18.76 -14.15 -4.03
N GLY A 401 -18.95 -13.21 -4.97
CA GLY A 401 -17.97 -12.82 -5.95
C GLY A 401 -17.25 -11.53 -5.58
N SER A 402 -16.14 -11.28 -6.27
CA SER A 402 -15.49 -9.98 -6.28
C SER A 402 -15.19 -9.55 -7.72
N ALA A 403 -15.13 -8.23 -7.94
CA ALA A 403 -14.80 -7.64 -9.23
C ALA A 403 -13.92 -6.40 -9.03
N THR A 404 -13.10 -6.10 -10.03
CA THR A 404 -12.34 -4.86 -10.09
C THR A 404 -12.67 -4.10 -11.36
N SER A 405 -12.72 -2.79 -11.28
CA SER A 405 -12.95 -1.91 -12.42
C SER A 405 -12.26 -0.58 -12.20
N THR A 406 -12.04 0.15 -13.28
CA THR A 406 -11.47 1.50 -13.23
C THR A 406 -12.43 2.44 -13.94
N SER A 407 -12.64 3.62 -13.34
CA SER A 407 -13.42 4.70 -13.95
C SER A 407 -12.86 6.06 -13.48
N THR A 408 -13.58 7.14 -13.76
CA THR A 408 -13.16 8.49 -13.42
C THR A 408 -14.28 9.28 -12.78
N PHE A 409 -13.97 9.99 -11.69
CA PHE A 409 -14.81 11.06 -11.20
C PHE A 409 -14.46 12.37 -11.90
N GLY A 410 -15.47 13.24 -12.02
CA GLY A 410 -15.29 14.62 -12.47
C GLY A 410 -14.47 15.46 -11.49
N THR A 411 -14.12 16.65 -11.92
CA THR A 411 -13.32 17.61 -11.15
C THR A 411 -14.18 18.46 -10.21
N ASP A 412 -13.59 18.98 -9.15
CA ASP A 412 -14.20 20.01 -8.28
C ASP A 412 -15.66 19.73 -7.85
N SER A 413 -15.93 18.50 -7.42
CA SER A 413 -17.30 17.99 -7.22
C SER A 413 -17.43 17.16 -5.95
N LEU A 414 -18.67 17.04 -5.46
CA LEU A 414 -19.06 16.10 -4.39
C LEU A 414 -19.81 14.92 -4.99
N PHE A 415 -19.51 13.70 -4.54
CA PHE A 415 -20.20 12.50 -5.00
C PHE A 415 -20.76 11.68 -3.85
N ALA A 416 -22.00 11.21 -3.99
CA ALA A 416 -22.69 10.36 -3.03
C ALA A 416 -22.92 8.95 -3.62
N PRO A 417 -22.72 7.88 -2.84
CA PRO A 417 -23.09 6.53 -3.25
C PRO A 417 -24.61 6.28 -3.16
N PHE A 418 -25.10 5.35 -3.97
CA PHE A 418 -26.42 4.74 -3.84
C PHE A 418 -26.40 3.27 -4.23
N ILE A 419 -27.41 2.53 -3.79
CA ILE A 419 -27.63 1.12 -4.16
C ILE A 419 -29.03 0.94 -4.72
N ILE A 420 -29.14 0.25 -5.87
CA ILE A 420 -30.40 -0.22 -6.46
C ILE A 420 -30.52 -1.72 -6.18
N ILE A 421 -31.66 -2.12 -5.62
CA ILE A 421 -31.90 -3.47 -5.14
C ILE A 421 -32.51 -4.33 -6.24
N ASN A 422 -31.90 -5.49 -6.51
CA ASN A 422 -32.37 -6.47 -7.50
C ASN A 422 -32.69 -5.85 -8.87
N GLY A 423 -31.82 -4.96 -9.36
CA GLY A 423 -32.07 -4.16 -10.55
C GLY A 423 -30.87 -3.31 -10.95
N LYS A 424 -31.04 -2.54 -12.02
CA LYS A 424 -30.05 -1.59 -12.54
C LYS A 424 -30.71 -0.24 -12.80
N ALA A 425 -29.90 0.79 -13.01
CA ALA A 425 -30.35 2.14 -13.32
C ALA A 425 -31.36 2.18 -14.48
N ASP A 426 -31.11 1.45 -15.58
CA ASP A 426 -31.99 1.51 -16.76
C ASP A 426 -33.39 0.97 -16.48
N LYS A 427 -33.52 -0.02 -15.58
CA LYS A 427 -34.83 -0.54 -15.16
C LYS A 427 -35.54 0.46 -14.25
N PHE A 428 -34.81 1.14 -13.38
CA PHE A 428 -35.37 2.18 -12.50
C PHE A 428 -35.81 3.44 -13.25
N LEU A 429 -35.20 3.72 -14.41
CA LEU A 429 -35.52 4.87 -15.25
C LEU A 429 -36.45 4.51 -16.41
N ASP A 430 -37.02 3.30 -16.42
CA ASP A 430 -37.95 2.90 -17.47
C ASP A 430 -39.32 3.62 -17.31
N ASN A 431 -40.22 3.46 -18.28
CA ASN A 431 -41.53 4.13 -18.24
C ASN A 431 -42.58 3.37 -17.39
N ASN A 432 -42.20 2.35 -16.63
CA ASN A 432 -43.09 1.44 -15.91
C ASN A 432 -42.83 1.47 -14.39
N ALA A 433 -43.29 2.53 -13.75
CA ALA A 433 -43.17 2.73 -12.29
C ALA A 433 -43.68 1.57 -11.39
N ASN A 434 -44.45 0.61 -11.94
CA ASN A 434 -44.90 -0.57 -11.19
C ASN A 434 -43.82 -1.64 -11.01
N ASN A 435 -42.70 -1.56 -11.75
CA ASN A 435 -41.61 -2.54 -11.69
C ASN A 435 -40.32 -1.97 -11.09
N ASP A 436 -40.34 -0.72 -10.62
CA ASP A 436 -39.15 0.01 -10.18
C ASP A 436 -38.48 -0.73 -9.01
N PRO A 437 -37.17 -1.01 -9.12
CA PRO A 437 -36.42 -1.55 -8.00
C PRO A 437 -36.36 -0.53 -6.85
N LYS A 438 -36.19 -1.04 -5.62
CA LYS A 438 -35.90 -0.18 -4.46
C LYS A 438 -34.51 0.44 -4.62
N ILE A 439 -34.35 1.64 -4.06
CA ILE A 439 -33.11 2.39 -4.07
C ILE A 439 -32.87 3.01 -2.70
N TYR A 440 -31.62 2.96 -2.24
CA TYR A 440 -31.19 3.60 -0.99
C TYR A 440 -29.94 4.46 -1.22
N PHE A 441 -29.86 5.54 -0.44
CA PHE A 441 -28.86 6.59 -0.50
C PHE A 441 -28.16 6.75 0.85
N SER A 442 -27.01 7.44 0.86
CA SER A 442 -26.30 7.80 2.09
C SER A 442 -27.01 8.87 2.92
N PHE A 443 -28.00 9.56 2.34
CA PHE A 443 -28.82 10.56 3.02
C PHE A 443 -30.13 9.93 3.52
N LEU A 444 -30.31 9.89 4.83
CA LEU A 444 -31.46 9.28 5.49
C LEU A 444 -32.81 9.83 4.99
N GLY A 445 -32.83 11.14 4.70
CA GLY A 445 -34.01 11.83 4.20
C GLY A 445 -34.48 11.33 2.83
N ALA A 446 -33.58 10.82 1.99
CA ALA A 446 -33.90 10.28 0.67
C ALA A 446 -34.47 8.84 0.73
N ASN A 447 -34.16 8.10 1.80
CA ASN A 447 -34.65 6.73 1.98
C ASN A 447 -36.11 6.74 2.44
N THR A 448 -36.93 5.90 1.82
CA THR A 448 -38.38 5.85 2.11
C THR A 448 -38.68 5.31 3.50
N ASP A 449 -37.83 4.44 4.01
CA ASP A 449 -37.97 3.80 5.33
C ASP A 449 -37.24 4.56 6.46
N LYS A 450 -36.57 5.69 6.13
CA LYS A 450 -35.79 6.47 7.08
C LYS A 450 -34.77 5.62 7.85
N THR A 451 -34.20 4.63 7.17
CA THR A 451 -33.08 3.83 7.64
C THR A 451 -31.83 4.16 6.84
N ASP A 452 -30.68 4.07 7.50
CA ASP A 452 -29.40 4.28 6.85
C ASP A 452 -28.85 2.93 6.38
N HIS A 453 -28.68 2.80 5.08
CA HIS A 453 -28.28 1.58 4.38
C HIS A 453 -26.80 1.58 3.99
N ILE A 454 -26.05 2.65 4.29
CA ILE A 454 -24.66 2.78 3.85
C ILE A 454 -23.77 3.05 5.06
N ARG A 455 -22.71 2.26 5.20
CA ARG A 455 -21.74 2.36 6.30
C ARG A 455 -20.36 2.66 5.77
N LEU A 456 -19.65 3.55 6.46
CA LEU A 456 -18.23 3.76 6.23
C LEU A 456 -17.46 2.61 6.87
N LEU A 457 -16.98 1.65 6.08
CA LEU A 457 -16.13 0.57 6.57
C LEU A 457 -14.67 1.01 6.71
N GLY A 458 -14.33 2.14 6.08
CA GLY A 458 -13.10 2.90 6.26
C GLY A 458 -12.94 3.94 5.16
N ASN A 459 -11.78 4.59 5.06
CA ASN A 459 -11.58 5.65 4.04
C ASN A 459 -11.91 5.12 2.63
N ASN A 460 -12.89 5.76 1.97
CA ASN A 460 -13.40 5.36 0.65
C ASN A 460 -13.81 3.88 0.54
N THR A 461 -14.24 3.26 1.65
CA THR A 461 -14.79 1.90 1.68
C THR A 461 -16.20 1.94 2.24
N PHE A 462 -17.19 1.56 1.43
CA PHE A 462 -18.61 1.63 1.78
C PHE A 462 -19.22 0.23 1.80
N GLY A 463 -19.92 -0.10 2.88
CA GLY A 463 -20.76 -1.30 3.02
C GLY A 463 -22.22 -0.92 2.85
N PHE A 464 -23.01 -1.79 2.22
CA PHE A 464 -24.40 -1.52 1.85
C PHE A 464 -25.34 -2.62 2.34
N GLU A 465 -26.56 -2.22 2.70
CA GLU A 465 -27.70 -3.09 3.05
C GLU A 465 -28.78 -3.04 1.97
N ASP A 466 -29.26 -4.21 1.55
CA ASP A 466 -30.23 -4.36 0.46
C ASP A 466 -31.70 -4.52 0.93
N LEU A 467 -31.90 -4.91 2.20
CA LEU A 467 -33.22 -5.15 2.78
C LEU A 467 -33.78 -3.91 3.48
N ALA A 468 -35.09 -3.69 3.31
CA ALA A 468 -35.80 -2.55 3.91
C ALA A 468 -35.73 -2.54 5.45
N ASN A 469 -35.78 -1.34 6.04
CA ASN A 469 -35.66 -1.10 7.47
C ASN A 469 -34.34 -1.62 8.07
N GLY A 470 -33.30 -1.69 7.24
CA GLY A 470 -31.95 -2.11 7.60
C GLY A 470 -31.77 -3.61 7.74
N GLY A 471 -32.71 -4.45 7.28
CA GLY A 471 -32.41 -5.86 7.04
C GLY A 471 -31.89 -6.66 8.22
N ASP A 472 -30.89 -7.47 7.91
CA ASP A 472 -30.05 -8.24 8.82
C ASP A 472 -28.84 -7.46 9.36
N LYS A 473 -28.59 -6.24 8.86
CA LYS A 473 -27.65 -5.26 9.45
C LYS A 473 -26.18 -5.69 9.45
N ASP A 474 -25.75 -6.51 8.51
CA ASP A 474 -24.36 -6.93 8.35
C ASP A 474 -23.57 -6.16 7.26
N TYR A 475 -24.24 -5.33 6.45
CA TYR A 475 -23.74 -4.36 5.46
C TYR A 475 -22.74 -4.95 4.46
N ASN A 476 -22.86 -6.24 4.19
CA ASN A 476 -22.00 -6.99 3.28
C ASN A 476 -22.71 -7.32 1.94
N ASP A 477 -23.97 -6.93 1.78
CA ASP A 477 -24.75 -7.17 0.56
C ASP A 477 -24.05 -6.59 -0.67
N MET A 478 -23.41 -5.43 -0.49
CA MET A 478 -22.35 -4.94 -1.34
C MET A 478 -21.27 -4.28 -0.48
N ILE A 479 -20.01 -4.45 -0.84
CA ILE A 479 -18.89 -3.65 -0.33
C ILE A 479 -18.17 -3.04 -1.53
N VAL A 480 -17.94 -1.73 -1.48
CA VAL A 480 -17.21 -0.99 -2.51
C VAL A 480 -16.02 -0.28 -1.87
N GLN A 481 -14.81 -0.70 -2.25
CA GLN A 481 -13.57 -0.03 -1.93
C GLN A 481 -13.07 0.76 -3.14
N ILE A 482 -12.62 2.00 -2.90
CA ILE A 482 -12.18 2.91 -3.97
C ILE A 482 -10.80 3.45 -3.65
N ASN A 483 -9.86 3.22 -4.56
CA ASN A 483 -8.58 3.94 -4.57
C ASN A 483 -8.67 5.12 -5.53
N LEU A 484 -8.56 6.33 -4.99
CA LEU A 484 -8.65 7.57 -5.75
C LEU A 484 -7.25 8.16 -5.96
N SER A 485 -6.92 8.46 -7.21
CA SER A 485 -5.63 9.04 -7.57
C SER A 485 -5.78 10.08 -8.67
N VAL A 486 -4.87 11.05 -8.66
CA VAL A 486 -4.69 12.00 -9.75
C VAL A 486 -3.46 11.57 -10.54
N ASN A 487 -3.55 11.56 -11.87
CA ASN A 487 -2.37 11.34 -12.70
C ASN A 487 -1.47 12.57 -12.53
N ILE A 488 -0.30 12.40 -11.92
CA ILE A 488 0.71 13.44 -11.87
C ILE A 488 1.25 13.58 -13.29
N ALA A 489 1.06 14.75 -13.89
CA ALA A 489 1.57 15.08 -15.22
C ALA A 489 3.09 15.26 -15.22
#